data_AF-A0A6P9EEA4-F1
#
_entry.id   AF-A0A6P9EEA4-F1
#
_cell.length_a   1.000
_cell.length_b   1.000
_cell.length_c   1.000
_cell.angle_alpha   90.00
_cell.angle_beta   90.00
_cell.angle_gamma   90.00
#
_symmetry.space_group_name_H-M   'P 1'
#
loop_
_entity.id
_entity.type
_entity.pdbx_description
1 polymer ?
#
loop_
_entity_poly.entity_id
_entity_poly.type
_entity_poly.pdbx_seq_one_letter_code
_entity_poly.pdbx_strand_id
1 'polypeptide(L)'
;MPRTFFRKLLTYLSSKNELDVVLNDEVDRQSSRDRGNHQCRKFIRRDHIQGHKRIFRDYFTENSIYPWNLFRMRFRMSCPLFLLILNEVESYEQYFVQRRDSAGRIGLSSMQKIIVSLRMLAYGVTGDFIDEYIRIGESTAIESLKKFSETIVSVFSESYLQ
;
A
#
# COMPACT_ATOMS: atom_id res chain seq x y z
N MET A 1 -21.86 -5.98 -12.42
CA MET A 1 -21.10 -7.24 -12.23
C MET A 1 -19.63 -6.98 -11.85
N PRO A 2 -19.30 -6.48 -10.63
CA PRO A 2 -17.90 -6.28 -10.17
C PRO A 2 -17.45 -7.30 -9.11
N ARG A 3 -18.39 -8.07 -8.52
CA ARG A 3 -18.16 -8.97 -7.37
C ARG A 3 -17.20 -10.13 -7.69
N THR A 4 -17.10 -10.55 -8.94
CA THR A 4 -16.22 -11.66 -9.38
C THR A 4 -14.76 -11.27 -9.51
N PHE A 5 -14.45 -10.01 -9.86
CA PHE A 5 -13.08 -9.56 -10.04
C PHE A 5 -12.37 -9.41 -8.69
N PHE A 6 -12.99 -8.71 -7.74
CA PHE A 6 -12.42 -8.52 -6.40
C PHE A 6 -12.25 -9.84 -5.64
N ARG A 7 -13.23 -10.76 -5.74
CA ARG A 7 -13.12 -12.08 -5.13
C ARG A 7 -12.00 -12.91 -5.77
N LYS A 8 -11.86 -12.87 -7.10
CA LYS A 8 -10.75 -13.52 -7.82
C LYS A 8 -9.38 -12.94 -7.44
N LEU A 9 -9.30 -11.61 -7.28
CA LEU A 9 -8.09 -10.92 -6.85
C LEU A 9 -7.70 -11.33 -5.42
N LEU A 10 -8.67 -11.36 -4.49
CA LEU A 10 -8.45 -11.80 -3.12
C LEU A 10 -8.04 -13.28 -3.06
N THR A 11 -8.66 -14.16 -3.83
CA THR A 11 -8.24 -15.57 -3.91
C THR A 11 -6.87 -15.73 -4.56
N TYR A 12 -6.51 -14.89 -5.55
CA TYR A 12 -5.18 -14.90 -6.17
C TYR A 12 -4.11 -14.44 -5.17
N LEU A 13 -4.37 -13.38 -4.41
CA LEU A 13 -3.46 -12.90 -3.36
C LEU A 13 -3.41 -13.86 -2.16
N SER A 14 -4.51 -14.55 -1.84
CA SER A 14 -4.56 -15.60 -0.81
C SER A 14 -3.83 -16.87 -1.24
N SER A 15 -3.96 -17.28 -2.50
CA SER A 15 -3.25 -18.44 -3.08
C SER A 15 -1.75 -18.18 -3.24
N LYS A 16 -1.35 -16.92 -3.51
CA LYS A 16 0.06 -16.51 -3.48
C LYS A 16 0.63 -16.60 -2.05
N ASN A 17 -0.16 -16.25 -1.03
CA ASN A 17 0.23 -16.44 0.37
C ASN A 17 0.37 -17.93 0.74
N GLU A 18 -0.48 -18.82 0.22
CA GLU A 18 -0.35 -20.27 0.48
C GLU A 18 0.94 -20.85 -0.12
N LEU A 19 1.36 -20.39 -1.30
CA LEU A 19 2.66 -20.75 -1.87
C LEU A 19 3.83 -20.17 -1.06
N ASP A 20 3.71 -18.93 -0.56
CA ASP A 20 4.75 -18.31 0.27
C ASP A 20 4.86 -18.94 1.67
N VAL A 21 3.74 -19.37 2.27
CA VAL A 21 3.72 -20.08 3.57
C VAL A 21 4.24 -21.51 3.41
N VAL A 22 3.87 -22.22 2.35
CA VAL A 22 4.38 -23.58 2.07
C VAL A 22 5.88 -23.55 1.74
N LEU A 23 6.35 -22.55 0.99
CA LEU A 23 7.79 -22.35 0.76
C LEU A 23 8.54 -22.00 2.06
N ASN A 24 7.93 -21.23 2.97
CA ASN A 24 8.56 -20.92 4.26
C ASN A 24 8.55 -22.12 5.23
N ASP A 25 7.49 -22.94 5.25
CA ASP A 25 7.40 -24.15 6.09
C ASP A 25 8.35 -25.29 5.59
N GLU A 26 8.60 -25.39 4.29
CA GLU A 26 9.62 -26.29 3.74
C GLU A 26 11.06 -25.82 4.03
N VAL A 27 11.30 -24.50 4.05
CA VAL A 27 12.59 -23.89 4.40
C VAL A 27 12.92 -24.07 5.88
N ASP A 28 11.94 -23.97 6.79
CA ASP A 28 12.17 -24.12 8.23
C ASP A 28 12.50 -25.56 8.65
N ARG A 29 11.97 -26.58 7.95
CA ARG A 29 12.28 -28.00 8.24
C ARG A 29 13.63 -28.48 7.70
N GLN A 30 14.29 -27.74 6.80
CA GLN A 30 15.61 -28.08 6.25
C GLN A 30 16.76 -27.24 6.83
N SER A 31 16.46 -26.29 7.71
CA SER A 31 17.42 -25.34 8.31
C SER A 31 18.50 -25.94 9.23
N SER A 32 18.58 -27.27 9.39
CA SER A 32 19.63 -27.89 10.19
C SER A 32 20.93 -28.18 9.42
N ARG A 33 20.97 -28.11 8.07
CA ARG A 33 22.13 -28.65 7.33
C ARG A 33 22.67 -27.89 6.11
N ASP A 34 22.10 -26.76 5.70
CA ASP A 34 22.70 -26.00 4.60
C ASP A 34 22.88 -24.51 4.94
N ARG A 35 24.14 -24.11 5.10
CA ARG A 35 24.54 -22.69 5.13
C ARG A 35 24.50 -22.15 3.70
N GLY A 36 23.29 -22.05 3.15
CA GLY A 36 23.03 -21.41 1.87
C GLY A 36 23.32 -19.92 1.96
N ASN A 37 24.02 -19.40 0.95
CA ASN A 37 24.32 -17.98 0.73
C ASN A 37 23.02 -17.19 0.53
N HIS A 38 22.31 -16.88 1.62
CA HIS A 38 21.17 -15.98 1.60
C HIS A 38 21.71 -14.59 1.27
N GLN A 39 21.58 -14.18 0.02
CA GLN A 39 21.85 -12.80 -0.38
C GLN A 39 20.89 -11.91 0.42
N CYS A 40 21.41 -11.40 1.54
CA CYS A 40 20.67 -10.54 2.44
C CYS A 40 20.12 -9.37 1.64
N ARG A 41 18.78 -9.20 1.66
CA ARG A 41 18.10 -8.18 0.86
C ARG A 41 18.72 -6.82 1.18
N LYS A 42 19.32 -6.16 0.18
CA LYS A 42 19.96 -4.85 0.37
C LYS A 42 18.88 -3.83 0.75
N PHE A 43 18.92 -3.37 2.00
CA PHE A 43 18.02 -2.33 2.47
C PHE A 43 18.42 -0.98 1.87
N ILE A 44 17.61 -0.46 0.96
CA ILE A 44 17.77 0.89 0.41
C ILE A 44 17.01 1.86 1.30
N ARG A 45 17.73 2.83 1.88
CA ARG A 45 17.13 3.89 2.68
C ARG A 45 16.37 4.84 1.76
N ARG A 46 15.04 4.72 1.77
CA ARG A 46 14.12 5.61 1.06
C ARG A 46 13.71 6.74 2.01
N ASP A 47 13.94 7.99 1.62
CA ASP A 47 13.52 9.14 2.43
C ASP A 47 12.00 9.32 2.34
N HIS A 48 11.29 8.66 3.26
CA HIS A 48 9.83 8.63 3.32
C HIS A 48 9.24 10.02 3.63
N ILE A 49 9.93 10.84 4.43
CA ILE A 49 9.50 12.21 4.76
C ILE A 49 9.51 13.07 3.50
N GLN A 50 10.58 12.97 2.69
CA GLN A 50 10.64 13.69 1.42
C GLN A 50 9.56 13.21 0.44
N GLY A 51 9.27 11.90 0.40
CA GLY A 51 8.16 11.34 -0.38
C GLY A 51 6.81 11.96 0.00
N HIS A 52 6.50 12.00 1.30
CA HIS A 52 5.28 12.61 1.81
C HIS A 52 5.19 14.10 1.45
N LYS A 53 6.25 14.88 1.72
CA LYS A 53 6.28 16.33 1.41
C LYS A 53 6.05 16.61 -0.07
N ARG A 54 6.62 15.78 -0.95
CA ARG A 54 6.44 15.90 -2.41
C ARG A 54 4.97 15.70 -2.78
N ILE A 55 4.35 14.60 -2.33
CA ILE A 55 2.94 14.32 -2.60
C ILE A 55 2.05 15.46 -2.09
N PHE A 56 2.30 15.91 -0.86
CA PHE A 56 1.51 16.97 -0.24
C PHE A 56 1.58 18.27 -1.02
N ARG A 57 2.79 18.69 -1.43
CA ARG A 57 3.01 19.87 -2.27
C ARG A 57 2.38 19.76 -3.66
N ASP A 58 2.38 18.57 -4.22
CA ASP A 58 1.92 18.38 -5.59
C ASP A 58 0.39 18.48 -5.71
N TYR A 59 -0.36 18.10 -4.67
CA TYR A 59 -1.82 17.96 -4.75
C TYR A 59 -2.64 18.65 -3.66
N PHE A 60 -2.09 18.87 -2.46
CA PHE A 60 -2.87 19.25 -1.28
C PHE A 60 -2.55 20.65 -0.75
N THR A 61 -1.51 21.32 -1.25
CA THR A 61 -1.23 22.72 -0.93
C THR A 61 -2.17 23.68 -1.67
N GLU A 62 -2.42 24.86 -1.10
CA GLU A 62 -3.24 25.92 -1.72
C GLU A 62 -2.80 26.24 -3.16
N ASN A 63 -1.49 26.34 -3.39
CA ASN A 63 -0.87 26.50 -4.70
C ASN A 63 -0.35 25.15 -5.23
N SER A 64 -1.22 24.13 -5.30
CA SER A 64 -0.87 22.80 -5.79
C SER A 64 -0.29 22.84 -7.20
N ILE A 65 0.78 22.07 -7.46
CA ILE A 65 1.40 21.96 -8.79
C ILE A 65 0.40 21.40 -9.81
N TYR A 66 -0.46 20.47 -9.38
CA TYR A 66 -1.44 19.83 -10.25
C TYR A 66 -2.87 20.24 -9.89
N PRO A 67 -3.67 20.74 -10.85
CA PRO A 67 -5.08 21.06 -10.62
C PRO A 67 -5.94 19.82 -10.32
N TRP A 68 -7.12 20.06 -9.74
CA TRP A 68 -8.06 19.05 -9.24
C TRP A 68 -8.50 18.01 -10.31
N ASN A 69 -8.55 18.40 -11.58
CA ASN A 69 -8.87 17.50 -12.69
C ASN A 69 -7.79 16.43 -12.87
N LEU A 70 -6.51 16.79 -12.73
CA LEU A 70 -5.40 15.84 -12.79
C LEU A 70 -5.38 14.93 -11.56
N PHE A 71 -5.74 15.42 -10.38
CA PHE A 71 -5.94 14.58 -9.20
C PHE A 71 -6.96 13.47 -9.49
N ARG A 72 -8.12 13.84 -10.05
CA ARG A 72 -9.18 12.90 -10.41
C ARG A 72 -8.74 11.89 -11.46
N MET A 73 -7.97 12.32 -12.47
CA MET A 73 -7.43 11.40 -13.48
C MET A 73 -6.41 10.41 -12.89
N ARG A 74 -5.58 10.86 -11.95
CA ARG A 74 -4.50 10.05 -11.35
C ARG A 74 -4.99 9.07 -10.29
N PHE A 75 -5.92 9.48 -9.44
CA PHE A 75 -6.42 8.66 -8.33
C PHE A 75 -7.82 8.10 -8.59
N ARG A 76 -8.43 8.42 -9.73
CA ARG A 76 -9.78 8.00 -10.14
C ARG A 76 -10.88 8.43 -9.16
N MET A 77 -10.62 9.44 -8.31
CA MET A 77 -11.54 9.96 -7.30
C MET A 77 -11.35 11.46 -7.07
N SER A 78 -12.31 12.12 -6.43
CA SER A 78 -12.15 13.52 -6.02
C SER A 78 -11.24 13.65 -4.78
N CYS A 79 -10.59 14.81 -4.64
CA CYS A 79 -9.73 15.09 -3.48
C CYS A 79 -10.49 15.05 -2.13
N PRO A 80 -11.70 15.60 -2.00
CA PRO A 80 -12.47 15.48 -0.76
C PRO A 80 -12.79 14.03 -0.40
N LEU A 81 -13.15 13.19 -1.37
CA LEU A 81 -13.41 11.76 -1.13
C LEU A 81 -12.13 11.03 -0.69
N PHE A 82 -10.98 11.37 -1.26
CA PHE A 82 -9.70 10.83 -0.82
C PHE A 82 -9.42 11.16 0.65
N LEU A 83 -9.65 12.40 1.08
CA LEU A 83 -9.43 12.81 2.47
C LEU A 83 -10.40 12.10 3.44
N LEU A 84 -11.65 11.88 3.03
CA LEU A 84 -12.60 11.09 3.81
C LEU A 84 -12.11 9.64 3.98
N ILE A 85 -11.71 9.00 2.88
CA ILE A 85 -11.17 7.63 2.91
C ILE A 85 -9.91 7.57 3.79
N LEU A 86 -9.02 8.55 3.68
CA LEU A 86 -7.80 8.62 4.48
C LEU A 86 -8.12 8.61 5.98
N ASN A 87 -9.05 9.47 6.42
CA ASN A 87 -9.43 9.57 7.83
C ASN A 87 -10.11 8.30 8.34
N GLU A 88 -11.05 7.74 7.58
CA GLU A 88 -11.74 6.51 7.93
C GLU A 88 -10.76 5.33 8.05
N VAL A 89 -9.91 5.14 7.05
CA VAL A 89 -8.90 4.05 7.05
C VAL A 89 -7.91 4.22 8.19
N GLU A 90 -7.46 5.44 8.48
CA GLU A 90 -6.53 5.71 9.58
C GLU A 90 -7.15 5.48 10.96
N SER A 91 -8.47 5.71 11.11
CA SER A 91 -9.21 5.40 12.33
C SER A 91 -9.48 3.91 12.53
N TYR A 92 -9.69 3.16 11.45
CA TYR A 92 -10.07 1.75 11.50
C TYR A 92 -8.87 0.80 11.62
N GLU A 93 -7.80 1.04 10.85
CA GLU A 93 -6.67 0.12 10.74
C GLU A 93 -5.36 0.79 11.20
N GLN A 94 -4.84 0.30 12.34
CA GLN A 94 -3.63 0.84 12.97
C GLN A 94 -2.39 0.77 12.05
N TYR A 95 -2.37 -0.15 11.08
CA TYR A 95 -1.29 -0.21 10.08
C TYR A 95 -1.12 1.12 9.33
N PHE A 96 -2.18 1.88 9.07
CA PHE A 96 -2.09 3.12 8.30
C PHE A 96 -1.56 4.30 9.12
N VAL A 97 -1.76 4.29 10.44
CA VAL A 97 -1.23 5.32 11.34
C VAL A 97 0.29 5.42 11.20
N GLN A 98 0.78 6.63 10.98
CA GLN A 98 2.22 6.86 10.86
C GLN A 98 2.90 6.67 12.23
N ARG A 99 3.81 5.70 12.32
CA ARG A 99 4.54 5.37 13.55
C ARG A 99 6.03 5.65 13.40
N ARG A 100 6.70 5.88 14.54
CA ARG A 100 8.16 5.87 14.60
C ARG A 100 8.66 4.45 14.79
N ASP A 101 9.76 4.12 14.13
CA ASP A 101 10.46 2.86 14.36
C ASP A 101 11.19 2.87 15.72
N SER A 102 11.71 1.72 16.15
CA SER A 102 12.48 1.60 17.40
C SER A 102 13.75 2.45 17.40
N ALA A 103 14.22 2.91 16.24
CA ALA A 103 15.34 3.84 16.08
C ALA A 103 14.89 5.31 16.06
N GLY A 104 13.61 5.61 16.33
CA GLY A 104 13.03 6.95 16.40
C GLY A 104 12.75 7.61 15.05
N ARG A 105 12.91 6.91 13.93
CA ARG A 105 12.70 7.43 12.57
C ARG A 105 11.23 7.39 12.21
N ILE A 106 10.77 8.39 11.49
CA ILE A 106 9.38 8.48 11.02
C ILE A 106 9.18 7.49 9.87
N GLY A 107 8.22 6.57 10.05
CA GLY A 107 7.82 5.61 9.03
C GLY A 107 6.99 6.22 7.90
N LEU A 108 6.51 5.36 7.00
CA LEU A 108 5.63 5.76 5.90
C LEU A 108 4.33 6.39 6.39
N SER A 109 3.92 7.48 5.76
CA SER A 109 2.63 8.14 6.04
C SER A 109 1.44 7.31 5.54
N SER A 110 0.28 7.47 6.19
CA SER A 110 -1.00 6.90 5.74
C SER A 110 -1.27 7.26 4.27
N MET A 111 -1.06 8.54 3.92
CA MET A 111 -1.19 9.06 2.56
C MET A 111 -0.34 8.28 1.54
N GLN A 112 0.92 7.99 1.82
CA GLN A 112 1.78 7.21 0.92
C GLN A 112 1.25 5.78 0.70
N LYS A 113 0.82 5.12 1.78
CA LYS A 113 0.28 3.75 1.76
C LYS A 113 -1.04 3.66 0.99
N ILE A 114 -1.92 4.63 1.16
CA ILE A 114 -3.20 4.67 0.44
C ILE A 114 -2.98 5.03 -1.05
N ILE A 115 -2.15 6.02 -1.35
CA ILE A 115 -1.87 6.43 -2.74
C ILE A 115 -1.23 5.29 -3.53
N VAL A 116 -0.30 4.53 -2.95
CA VAL A 116 0.26 3.36 -3.65
C VAL A 116 -0.82 2.33 -3.94
N SER A 117 -1.68 2.04 -2.96
CA SER A 117 -2.77 1.06 -3.09
C SER A 117 -3.77 1.47 -4.16
N LEU A 118 -4.18 2.74 -4.17
CA LEU A 118 -5.09 3.29 -5.18
C LEU A 118 -4.48 3.25 -6.58
N ARG A 119 -3.20 3.58 -6.73
CA ARG A 119 -2.53 3.54 -8.03
C ARG A 119 -2.37 2.10 -8.53
N MET A 120 -2.04 1.15 -7.65
CA MET A 120 -2.01 -0.28 -8.01
C MET A 120 -3.38 -0.76 -8.48
N LEU A 121 -4.47 -0.36 -7.80
CA LEU A 121 -5.84 -0.70 -8.19
C LEU A 121 -6.29 -0.03 -9.50
N ALA A 122 -5.96 1.26 -9.68
CA ALA A 122 -6.43 2.05 -10.82
C ALA A 122 -5.73 1.67 -12.13
N TYR A 123 -4.47 1.24 -12.06
CA TYR A 123 -3.65 0.99 -13.24
C TYR A 123 -3.22 -0.47 -13.41
N GLY A 124 -3.40 -1.32 -12.39
CA GLY A 124 -2.93 -2.72 -12.43
C GLY A 124 -1.41 -2.84 -12.45
N VAL A 125 -0.69 -1.84 -11.93
CA VAL A 125 0.78 -1.73 -12.00
C VAL A 125 1.41 -2.38 -10.76
N THR A 126 2.60 -2.97 -10.93
CA THR A 126 3.39 -3.55 -9.84
C THR A 126 3.91 -2.49 -8.88
N GLY A 127 4.17 -2.87 -7.62
CA GLY A 127 4.64 -1.93 -6.59
C GLY A 127 5.96 -1.23 -6.95
N ASP A 128 6.83 -1.91 -7.70
CA ASP A 128 8.14 -1.40 -8.12
C ASP A 128 8.07 -0.11 -8.96
N PHE A 129 7.11 -0.03 -9.88
CA PHE A 129 6.95 1.15 -10.75
C PHE A 129 6.52 2.41 -10.00
N ILE A 130 6.01 2.25 -8.78
CA ILE A 130 5.47 3.34 -7.98
C ILE A 130 6.50 3.84 -6.95
N ASP A 131 7.62 3.14 -6.77
CA ASP A 131 8.67 3.45 -5.79
C ASP A 131 9.33 4.81 -6.04
N GLU A 132 9.60 5.20 -7.30
CA GLU A 132 10.33 6.45 -7.57
C GLU A 132 9.60 7.71 -7.06
N TYR A 133 8.26 7.73 -7.19
CA TYR A 133 7.45 8.88 -6.80
C TYR A 133 7.03 8.82 -5.32
N ILE A 134 6.56 7.66 -4.84
CA ILE A 134 6.01 7.50 -3.48
C ILE A 134 7.11 7.19 -2.45
N ARG A 135 8.24 6.62 -2.90
CA ARG A 135 9.38 6.17 -2.10
C ARG A 135 9.02 5.07 -1.13
N ILE A 136 8.44 4.00 -1.67
CA ILE A 136 7.94 2.84 -0.97
C ILE A 136 8.44 1.56 -1.65
N GLY A 137 8.92 0.60 -0.85
CA GLY A 137 9.37 -0.67 -1.40
C GLY A 137 8.20 -1.54 -1.87
N GLU A 138 8.46 -2.43 -2.81
CA GLU A 138 7.45 -3.32 -3.39
C GLU A 138 6.66 -4.11 -2.35
N SER A 139 7.35 -4.75 -1.40
CA SER A 139 6.69 -5.59 -0.38
C SER A 139 5.77 -4.77 0.52
N THR A 140 6.19 -3.55 0.89
CA THR A 140 5.34 -2.63 1.65
C THR A 140 4.18 -2.09 0.82
N ALA A 141 4.34 -1.94 -0.49
CA ALA A 141 3.26 -1.53 -1.39
C ALA A 141 2.18 -2.62 -1.52
N ILE A 142 2.59 -3.88 -1.68
CA ILE A 142 1.69 -5.05 -1.75
C ILE A 142 0.96 -5.23 -0.42
N GLU A 143 1.66 -5.11 0.72
CA GLU A 143 1.05 -5.19 2.04
C GLU A 143 0.04 -4.05 2.25
N SER A 144 0.39 -2.83 1.88
CA SER A 144 -0.52 -1.67 1.95
C SER A 144 -1.77 -1.91 1.11
N LEU A 145 -1.62 -2.47 -0.10
CA LEU A 145 -2.74 -2.78 -0.98
C LEU A 145 -3.69 -3.79 -0.33
N LYS A 146 -3.14 -4.88 0.24
CA LYS A 146 -3.94 -5.91 0.90
C LYS A 146 -4.74 -5.31 2.05
N LYS A 147 -4.06 -4.64 2.98
CA LYS A 147 -4.69 -3.99 4.13
C LYS A 147 -5.73 -2.97 3.72
N PHE A 148 -5.40 -2.12 2.74
CA PHE A 148 -6.33 -1.13 2.21
C PHE A 148 -7.59 -1.80 1.66
N SER A 149 -7.46 -2.85 0.85
CA SER A 149 -8.62 -3.53 0.27
C SER A 149 -9.52 -4.18 1.32
N GLU A 150 -8.93 -4.80 2.35
CA GLU A 150 -9.66 -5.38 3.49
C GLU A 150 -10.40 -4.28 4.26
N THR A 151 -9.71 -3.19 4.60
CA THR A 151 -10.30 -2.05 5.33
C THR A 151 -11.45 -1.40 4.55
N ILE A 152 -11.28 -1.15 3.25
CA ILE A 152 -12.33 -0.53 2.44
C ILE A 152 -13.57 -1.42 2.36
N VAL A 153 -13.41 -2.74 2.21
CA VAL A 153 -14.54 -3.67 2.23
C VAL A 153 -15.22 -3.64 3.59
N SER A 154 -14.48 -3.71 4.69
CA SER A 154 -15.08 -3.71 6.03
C SER A 154 -15.82 -2.40 6.35
N VAL A 155 -15.22 -1.25 6.05
CA VAL A 155 -15.77 0.08 6.37
C VAL A 155 -16.95 0.44 5.46
N PHE A 156 -16.85 0.17 4.16
CA PHE A 156 -17.82 0.67 3.18
C PHE A 156 -18.80 -0.40 2.66
N SER A 157 -18.66 -1.69 3.03
CA SER A 157 -19.58 -2.74 2.58
C SER A 157 -21.01 -2.49 3.01
N GLU A 158 -21.23 -2.09 4.26
CA GLU A 158 -22.56 -1.87 4.80
C GLU A 158 -23.26 -0.67 4.14
N SER A 159 -22.50 0.37 3.81
CA SER A 159 -23.04 1.60 3.22
C SER A 159 -23.30 1.50 1.71
N TYR A 160 -22.55 0.68 0.96
CA TYR A 160 -22.55 0.73 -0.51
C TYR A 160 -22.70 -0.61 -1.23
N LEU A 161 -22.61 -1.76 -0.53
CA LEU A 161 -22.63 -3.10 -1.14
C LEU A 161 -23.84 -3.96 -0.73
N GLN A 162 -24.88 -3.35 -0.16
CA GLN A 162 -26.21 -3.96 0.00
C GLN A 162 -26.80 -4.38 -1.36
#